data_AF-A0A8S3AT19-F1
#
_entry.id   AF-A0A8S3AT19-F1
#
_cell.length_a   1.000
_cell.length_b   1.000
_cell.length_c   1.000
_cell.angle_alpha   90.00
_cell.angle_beta   90.00
_cell.angle_gamma   90.00
#
_symmetry.space_group_name_H-M   'P 1'
#
loop_
_entity.id
_entity.type
_entity.pdbx_description
1 polymer ?
#
loop_
_entity_poly.entity_id
_entity_poly.type
_entity_poly.pdbx_seq_one_letter_code
_entity_poly.pdbx_strand_id
1 'polypeptide(L)' 'TLIIKNIAIKHAGSVTVKAENTVGTTEEIFNINIRSTPILLKPLADTEVLTNNDATLTCAFQSSPQATIQWFHNGQPLAL' A
#
# COMPACT_ATOMS: atom_id res chain seq x y z
N THR A 1 -15.49 -3.92 -23.68
CA THR A 1 -14.45 -3.28 -22.84
C THR A 1 -14.73 -3.56 -21.38
N LEU A 2 -13.72 -3.59 -20.53
CA LEU A 2 -13.87 -3.79 -19.07
C LEU A 2 -13.70 -2.45 -18.34
N ILE A 3 -14.61 -2.14 -17.42
CA ILE A 3 -14.56 -0.93 -16.58
C ILE A 3 -14.62 -1.36 -15.11
N ILE A 4 -13.59 -1.04 -14.34
CA ILE A 4 -13.54 -1.27 -12.89
C ILE A 4 -13.74 0.09 -12.20
N LYS A 5 -14.90 0.28 -11.58
CA LYS A 5 -15.22 1.51 -10.83
C LYS A 5 -14.57 1.49 -9.44
N ASN A 6 -14.20 2.66 -8.92
CA ASN A 6 -13.63 2.81 -7.58
C ASN A 6 -12.42 1.89 -7.35
N ILE A 7 -11.42 2.03 -8.21
CA ILE A 7 -10.19 1.25 -8.14
C ILE A 7 -9.47 1.48 -6.80
N ALA A 8 -8.84 0.44 -6.28
CA ALA A 8 -8.26 0.38 -4.94
C ALA A 8 -7.15 -0.65 -4.95
N ILE A 9 -6.16 -0.55 -4.06
CA ILE A 9 -4.92 -1.35 -4.09
C ILE A 9 -5.18 -2.85 -4.23
N LYS A 10 -6.26 -3.37 -3.65
CA LYS A 10 -6.68 -4.78 -3.77
C LYS A 10 -6.99 -5.24 -5.21
N HIS A 11 -7.18 -4.32 -6.15
CA HIS A 11 -7.45 -4.60 -7.56
C HIS A 11 -6.16 -4.64 -8.41
N ALA A 12 -4.98 -4.43 -7.81
CA ALA A 12 -3.72 -4.59 -8.51
C ALA A 12 -3.50 -6.07 -8.84
N GLY A 13 -2.92 -6.34 -10.01
CA GLY A 13 -2.68 -7.70 -10.48
C GLY A 13 -2.96 -7.88 -11.97
N SER A 14 -2.92 -9.13 -12.43
CA SER A 14 -3.18 -9.47 -13.82
C SER A 14 -4.68 -9.62 -14.10
N VAL A 15 -5.10 -9.09 -15.25
CA VAL A 15 -6.42 -9.30 -15.84
C VAL A 15 -6.20 -10.00 -17.17
N THR A 16 -6.86 -11.16 -17.34
CA THR A 16 -6.84 -11.92 -18.58
C THR A 16 -8.10 -11.66 -19.38
N VAL A 17 -7.96 -11.34 -20.67
CA VAL A 17 -9.05 -11.41 -21.64
C VAL A 17 -8.93 -12.70 -22.43
N LYS A 18 -10.04 -13.42 -22.59
CA LYS A 18 -10.13 -14.65 -23.37
C LYS A 18 -11.20 -14.48 -24.44
N ALA A 19 -10.89 -14.83 -25.68
CA ALA A 19 -11.84 -14.86 -26.79
C ALA A 19 -11.85 -16.26 -27.42
N GLU A 20 -13.05 -16.78 -27.70
CA GLU A 20 -13.24 -18.16 -28.17
C GLU A 20 -14.35 -18.21 -29.24
N ASN A 21 -14.14 -19.04 -30.26
CA ASN A 21 -15.13 -19.38 -31.28
C ASN A 21 -15.01 -20.88 -31.65
N THR A 22 -15.80 -21.35 -32.62
CA THR A 22 -15.82 -22.78 -33.02
C THR A 22 -14.50 -23.30 -33.60
N VAL A 23 -13.55 -22.41 -33.92
CA VAL A 23 -12.26 -22.75 -34.53
C VAL A 23 -11.13 -22.70 -33.51
N GLY A 24 -11.26 -21.92 -32.44
CA GLY A 24 -10.25 -21.89 -31.38
C GLY A 24 -10.41 -20.75 -30.38
N THR A 25 -9.32 -20.53 -29.63
CA THR A 25 -9.25 -19.66 -28.46
C THR A 25 -7.99 -18.82 -28.48
N THR A 26 -8.06 -17.57 -28.03
CA THR A 26 -6.91 -16.69 -27.78
C THR A 26 -7.06 -15.99 -26.43
N GLU A 27 -5.93 -15.69 -25.79
CA GLU A 27 -5.87 -15.03 -24.48
C GLU A 27 -4.78 -13.96 -24.47
N GLU A 28 -5.04 -12.85 -23.76
CA GLU A 28 -4.07 -11.78 -23.52
C GLU A 28 -4.14 -11.33 -22.06
N ILE A 29 -2.98 -10.99 -21.48
CA ILE A 29 -2.85 -10.62 -20.06
C ILE A 29 -2.42 -9.16 -19.94
N PHE A 30 -3.11 -8.41 -19.09
CA PHE A 30 -2.82 -7.01 -18.76
C PHE A 30 -2.55 -6.87 -17.25
N ASN A 31 -1.46 -6.18 -16.88
CA ASN A 31 -1.13 -5.94 -15.47
C ASN A 31 -1.65 -4.57 -15.02
N ILE A 32 -2.53 -4.56 -14.03
CA ILE A 32 -3.04 -3.37 -13.37
C ILE A 32 -2.07 -2.97 -12.26
N ASN A 33 -1.44 -1.81 -12.43
CA ASN A 33 -0.60 -1.18 -11.42
C ASN A 33 -1.36 -0.02 -10.77
N ILE A 34 -1.57 -0.11 -9.46
CA ILE A 34 -2.30 0.91 -8.70
C ILE A 34 -1.32 1.69 -7.85
N ARG A 35 -1.42 3.02 -7.91
CA ARG A 35 -0.62 3.94 -7.09
C ARG A 35 -1.52 4.67 -6.12
N SER A 36 -1.01 4.91 -4.92
CA SER A 36 -1.69 5.69 -3.89
C SER A 36 -0.67 6.52 -3.11
N THR A 37 -1.10 7.67 -2.62
CA THR A 37 -0.40 8.36 -1.55
C THR A 37 -0.38 7.49 -0.29
N PRO A 38 0.53 7.74 0.67
CA PRO A 38 0.46 7.12 1.97
C PRO A 38 -0.86 7.43 2.66
N ILE A 39 -1.54 6.39 3.16
CA ILE A 39 -2.78 6.46 3.92
C ILE A 39 -2.48 5.96 5.32
N LEU A 40 -2.72 6.80 6.33
CA LEU A 40 -2.53 6.42 7.74
C LEU A 40 -3.56 5.36 8.14
N LEU A 41 -3.08 4.15 8.47
CA LEU A 41 -3.91 3.05 8.96
C LEU A 41 -3.95 2.99 10.48
N LYS A 42 -2.79 3.20 11.10
CA LYS A 42 -2.64 3.22 12.56
C LYS A 42 -1.92 4.50 12.98
N PRO A 43 -2.61 5.46 13.62
CA PRO A 43 -1.98 6.65 14.16
C PRO A 43 -1.04 6.30 15.31
N LEU A 44 -0.10 7.21 15.59
CA LEU A 44 0.65 7.18 16.84
C LEU A 44 -0.29 7.44 18.02
N ALA A 45 0.05 6.88 19.16
CA ALA A 45 -0.63 7.11 20.41
C ALA A 45 0.39 7.48 21.48
N ASP A 46 -0.03 8.32 22.42
CA ASP A 46 0.78 8.69 23.57
C ASP A 46 1.12 7.42 24.37
N THR A 47 2.39 7.30 24.74
CA THR A 47 2.91 6.14 25.45
C THR A 47 3.61 6.59 26.73
N GLU A 48 3.16 6.07 27.86
CA GLU A 48 3.84 6.25 29.15
C GLU A 48 4.81 5.09 29.38
N VAL A 49 6.07 5.42 29.70
CA VAL A 49 7.13 4.44 29.92
C VAL A 49 7.91 4.83 31.16
N LEU A 50 8.25 3.83 31.98
CA LEU A 50 9.07 4.05 33.17
C LEU A 50 10.50 4.42 32.79
N THR A 51 11.15 5.23 33.64
CA THR A 51 12.56 5.56 33.48
C THR A 51 13.41 4.29 33.39
N ASN A 52 14.34 4.27 32.44
CA ASN A 52 15.24 3.15 32.11
C ASN A 52 14.57 1.95 31.41
N ASN A 53 13.33 2.08 30.97
CA ASN A 53 12.68 1.09 30.11
C ASN A 53 12.63 1.57 28.65
N ASP A 54 12.56 0.63 27.72
CA ASP A 54 12.45 0.92 26.29
C ASP A 54 11.02 1.33 25.90
N ALA A 55 10.92 2.36 25.07
CA ALA A 55 9.66 2.79 24.46
C ALA A 55 9.58 2.29 23.02
N THR A 56 8.47 1.63 22.66
CA THR A 56 8.18 1.24 21.26
C THR A 56 7.02 2.04 20.71
N LEU A 57 7.26 2.84 19.68
CA LEU A 57 6.24 3.57 18.96
C LEU A 57 5.92 2.85 17.65
N THR A 58 4.63 2.67 17.34
CA THR A 58 4.20 1.98 16.12
C THR A 58 3.18 2.81 15.36
N CYS A 59 3.49 3.09 14.10
CA CYS A 59 2.55 3.64 13.12
C CYS A 59 2.46 2.70 11.91
N ALA A 60 1.33 2.72 11.20
CA ALA A 60 1.15 1.92 10.00
C ALA A 60 0.53 2.76 8.89
N PHE A 61 1.06 2.58 7.68
CA PHE A 61 0.60 3.28 6.48
C PHE A 61 0.37 2.28 5.35
N GLN A 62 -0.63 2.55 4.52
CA GLN A 62 -0.80 1.90 3.22
C GLN A 62 -0.25 2.83 2.14
N SER A 63 0.66 2.35 1.30
CA SER A 63 1.23 3.14 0.20
C SER A 63 1.58 2.26 -0.99
N SER A 64 1.46 2.83 -2.19
CA SER A 64 1.95 2.20 -3.42
C SER A 64 2.48 3.28 -4.38
N PRO A 65 3.78 3.31 -4.71
CA PRO A 65 4.85 2.45 -4.19
C PRO A 65 5.07 2.58 -2.67
N GLN A 66 5.92 1.72 -2.11
CA GLN A 66 6.28 1.79 -0.68
C GLN A 66 6.85 3.18 -0.34
N ALA A 67 6.28 3.79 0.70
CA ALA A 67 6.73 5.09 1.19
C ALA A 67 8.03 4.98 2.01
N THR A 68 8.85 6.02 1.94
CA THR A 68 9.96 6.24 2.87
C THR A 68 9.43 6.78 4.19
N ILE A 69 9.83 6.17 5.31
CA ILE A 69 9.44 6.61 6.66
C ILE A 69 10.63 7.31 7.32
N GLN A 70 10.37 8.46 7.91
CA GLN A 70 11.34 9.24 8.69
C GLN A 70 10.70 9.63 10.02
N TRP A 71 11.46 9.51 11.10
CA TRP A 71 11.00 9.86 12.44
C TRP A 71 11.58 11.22 12.85
N PHE A 72 10.81 11.98 13.63
CA PHE A 72 11.22 13.27 14.14
C PHE A 72 10.93 13.35 15.64
N HIS A 73 11.86 13.92 16.40
CA HIS A 73 11.69 14.25 17.81
C HIS A 73 11.94 15.74 18.00
N ASN A 74 10.94 16.46 18.53
CA ASN A 74 10.97 17.91 18.69
C ASN A 74 11.36 18.68 17.41
N GLY A 75 10.82 18.20 16.27
CA GLY A 75 11.08 18.79 14.95
C GLY A 75 12.44 18.45 14.34
N GLN A 76 13.29 17.67 15.02
CA GLN A 76 14.58 17.23 14.49
C GLN A 76 14.51 15.78 13.99
N PRO A 77 15.11 15.45 12.84
CA PRO A 77 15.17 14.07 12.35
C PRO A 77 15.84 13.15 13.36
N LEU A 78 15.21 12.02 13.67
CA LEU A 78 15.86 10.93 14.39
C LEU A 78 16.67 10.11 13.39
N ALA A 79 17.98 10.01 13.62
CA ALA A 79 18.81 9.00 12.96
C ALA A 79 18.51 7.65 13.63
N LEU A 80 17.85 6.76 12.89
CA LEU A 80 17.66 5.37 13.28
C LEU A 80 18.84 4.52 12.84
#